data_AF-A0A239HYL8-F1
#
_entry.id   AF-A0A239HYL8-F1
#
_cell.length_a   1.000
_cell.length_b   1.000
_cell.length_c   1.000
_cell.angle_alpha   90.00
_cell.angle_beta   90.00
_cell.angle_gamma   90.00
#
_symmetry.space_group_name_H-M   'P 1'
#
loop_
_entity.id
_entity.type
_entity.pdbx_description
1 polymer ?
#
loop_
_entity_poly.entity_id
_entity_poly.type
_entity_poly.pdbx_seq_one_letter_code
_entity_poly.pdbx_strand_id
1 'polypeptide(L)'
;MSSFDHYLNKILVMAGAEANAEGSAMIEAHHMLLAIAQDGSPTLAAAGIDHAAVRAALDHEFTRSLAVAGVRVDGGLPQATPQTAGQPGLGATAKAALDRGFAGAQRKRDCRPGHVLLGVLLAPVGTVPRALDFAGVDRSRLIEDVRREIAGGDDER
;
A
#
# COMPACT_ATOMS: atom_id res chain seq x y z
N MET A 1 21.74 9.97 -4.95
CA MET A 1 20.58 9.04 -4.87
C MET A 1 19.77 9.22 -6.12
N SER A 2 19.25 8.13 -6.71
CA SER A 2 18.38 8.22 -7.90
C SER A 2 17.03 8.85 -7.55
N SER A 3 16.29 9.35 -8.55
CA SER A 3 14.90 9.82 -8.35
C SER A 3 14.04 8.74 -7.69
N PHE A 4 14.24 7.48 -8.08
CA PHE A 4 13.57 6.35 -7.45
C PHE A 4 13.95 6.15 -5.97
N ASP A 5 15.23 6.29 -5.60
CA ASP A 5 15.64 6.18 -4.19
C ASP A 5 14.97 7.26 -3.32
N HIS A 6 14.81 8.48 -3.86
CA HIS A 6 14.11 9.57 -3.18
C HIS A 6 12.62 9.26 -3.01
N TYR A 7 11.97 8.78 -4.07
CA TYR A 7 10.58 8.32 -4.02
C TYR A 7 10.37 7.21 -2.98
N LEU A 8 11.19 6.15 -3.02
CA LEU A 8 11.07 5.04 -2.09
C LEU A 8 11.28 5.50 -0.64
N ASN A 9 12.27 6.36 -0.39
CA ASN A 9 12.46 6.93 0.95
C ASN A 9 11.24 7.74 1.41
N LYS A 10 10.68 8.60 0.54
CA LYS A 10 9.46 9.37 0.82
C LYS A 10 8.30 8.44 1.21
N ILE A 11 8.03 7.41 0.41
CA ILE A 11 6.95 6.44 0.68
C ILE A 11 7.18 5.70 2.00
N LEU A 12 8.42 5.29 2.32
CA LEU A 12 8.72 4.62 3.58
C LEU A 12 8.51 5.54 4.79
N VAL A 13 8.87 6.81 4.70
CA VAL A 13 8.61 7.81 5.76
C VAL A 13 7.11 8.02 5.96
N MET A 14 6.37 8.19 4.86
CA MET A 14 4.91 8.35 4.92
C MET A 14 4.22 7.09 5.47
N ALA A 15 4.64 5.91 5.03
CA ALA A 15 4.13 4.64 5.54
C ALA A 15 4.49 4.43 7.03
N GLY A 16 5.63 4.95 7.48
CA GLY A 16 5.98 5.01 8.90
C GLY A 16 5.03 5.89 9.71
N ALA A 17 4.59 7.02 9.16
CA ALA A 17 3.59 7.87 9.81
C ALA A 17 2.22 7.15 9.90
N GLU A 18 1.80 6.45 8.85
CA GLU A 18 0.59 5.61 8.87
C GLU A 18 0.69 4.49 9.91
N ALA A 19 1.82 3.79 9.96
CA ALA A 19 2.07 2.74 10.95
C ALA A 19 1.99 3.28 12.39
N ASN A 20 2.61 4.45 12.64
CA ASN A 20 2.54 5.10 13.95
C ASN A 20 1.11 5.52 14.31
N ALA A 21 0.35 6.08 13.37
CA ALA A 21 -1.04 6.47 13.59
C ALA A 21 -1.93 5.26 13.93
N GLU A 22 -1.61 4.08 13.39
CA GLU A 22 -2.27 2.80 13.72
C GLU A 22 -1.70 2.11 14.97
N GLY A 23 -0.70 2.70 15.65
CA GLY A 23 -0.06 2.08 16.81
C GLY A 23 0.85 0.89 16.47
N SER A 24 1.19 0.69 15.21
CA SER A 24 2.04 -0.40 14.74
C SER A 24 3.52 -0.08 14.89
N ALA A 25 4.28 -1.03 15.45
CA ALA A 25 5.76 -0.96 15.47
C ALA A 25 6.40 -1.32 14.12
N MET A 26 5.61 -1.82 13.17
CA MET A 26 6.07 -2.28 11.86
C MET A 26 5.30 -1.63 10.71
N ILE A 27 6.04 -1.23 9.67
CA ILE A 27 5.49 -0.83 8.38
C ILE A 27 5.10 -2.11 7.63
N GLU A 28 3.82 -2.30 7.36
CA GLU A 28 3.27 -3.41 6.59
C GLU A 28 2.75 -2.90 5.23
N ALA A 29 2.37 -3.81 4.34
CA ALA A 29 1.99 -3.48 2.97
C ALA A 29 0.81 -2.51 2.87
N HIS A 30 -0.14 -2.54 3.82
CA HIS A 30 -1.27 -1.60 3.81
C HIS A 30 -0.84 -0.17 4.19
N HIS A 31 0.12 -0.01 5.10
CA HIS A 31 0.73 1.30 5.37
C HIS A 31 1.41 1.86 4.11
N MET A 32 2.06 1.01 3.32
CA MET A 32 2.62 1.41 2.03
C MET A 32 1.53 1.82 1.03
N LEU A 33 0.42 1.08 0.96
CA LEU A 33 -0.70 1.42 0.08
C LEU A 33 -1.28 2.81 0.41
N LEU A 34 -1.50 3.09 1.70
CA LEU A 34 -1.95 4.40 2.19
C LEU A 34 -0.97 5.51 1.80
N ALA A 35 0.32 5.30 2.04
CA ALA A 35 1.36 6.27 1.67
C ALA A 35 1.39 6.56 0.16
N ILE A 36 1.26 5.54 -0.69
CA ILE A 36 1.22 5.68 -2.15
C ILE A 36 -0.04 6.42 -2.61
N ALA A 37 -1.19 6.15 -1.98
CA ALA A 37 -2.43 6.86 -2.27
C ALA A 37 -2.34 8.34 -1.85
N GLN A 38 -1.75 8.63 -0.69
CA GLN A 38 -1.53 9.99 -0.20
C GLN A 38 -0.52 10.77 -1.06
N ASP A 39 0.48 10.08 -1.61
CA ASP A 39 1.47 10.67 -2.52
C ASP A 39 0.86 11.04 -3.88
N GLY A 40 -0.31 10.48 -4.23
CA GLY A 40 -1.04 10.78 -5.45
C GLY A 40 -0.66 9.91 -6.64
N SER A 41 -0.55 8.58 -6.45
CA SER A 41 -0.36 7.64 -7.56
C SER A 41 -1.41 7.88 -8.66
N PRO A 42 -0.98 8.16 -9.92
CA PRO A 42 -1.91 8.40 -11.02
C PRO A 42 -2.82 7.20 -11.31
N THR A 43 -2.29 5.99 -11.20
CA THR A 43 -3.04 4.76 -11.43
C THR A 43 -4.10 4.52 -10.34
N LEU A 44 -3.79 4.79 -9.07
CA LEU A 44 -4.81 4.75 -8.01
C LEU A 44 -5.87 5.83 -8.21
N ALA A 45 -5.46 7.07 -8.52
CA ALA A 45 -6.39 8.17 -8.78
C ALA A 45 -7.32 7.89 -9.96
N ALA A 46 -6.81 7.32 -11.05
CA ALA A 46 -7.60 6.92 -12.21
C ALA A 46 -8.61 5.80 -11.89
N ALA A 47 -8.32 4.95 -10.91
CA ALA A 47 -9.24 3.95 -10.39
C ALA A 47 -10.22 4.52 -9.34
N GLY A 48 -10.17 5.82 -9.03
CA GLY A 48 -11.00 6.45 -8.00
C GLY A 48 -10.57 6.06 -6.58
N ILE A 49 -9.32 5.63 -6.40
CA ILE A 49 -8.76 5.20 -5.12
C ILE A 49 -7.84 6.29 -4.60
N ASP A 50 -8.32 7.09 -3.67
CA ASP A 50 -7.51 8.04 -2.90
C ASP A 50 -7.18 7.49 -1.51
N HIS A 51 -6.45 8.26 -0.71
CA HIS A 51 -6.08 7.87 0.65
C HIS A 51 -7.30 7.56 1.53
N ALA A 52 -8.37 8.35 1.42
CA ALA A 52 -9.58 8.18 2.21
C ALA A 52 -10.33 6.89 1.81
N ALA A 53 -10.39 6.58 0.52
CA ALA A 53 -10.96 5.34 0.00
C ALA A 53 -10.17 4.12 0.48
N VAL A 54 -8.84 4.16 0.47
CA VAL A 54 -8.00 3.09 1.01
C VAL A 54 -8.23 2.91 2.51
N ARG A 55 -8.27 4.01 3.28
CA ARG A 55 -8.52 3.97 4.72
C ARG A 55 -9.87 3.32 5.04
N ALA A 56 -10.94 3.76 4.37
CA ALA A 56 -12.28 3.20 4.54
C ALA A 56 -12.34 1.70 4.17
N ALA A 57 -11.63 1.30 3.12
CA ALA A 57 -11.54 -0.10 2.71
C ALA A 57 -10.86 -0.98 3.77
N LEU A 58 -9.78 -0.49 4.39
CA LEU A 58 -9.08 -1.18 5.47
C LEU A 58 -9.95 -1.28 6.74
N ASP A 59 -10.64 -0.20 7.12
CA ASP A 59 -11.53 -0.20 8.28
C ASP A 59 -12.70 -1.18 8.10
N HIS A 60 -13.26 -1.25 6.89
CA HIS A 60 -14.30 -2.23 6.56
C HIS A 60 -13.76 -3.66 6.58
N GLU A 61 -12.57 -3.92 6.03
CA GLU A 61 -11.90 -5.23 6.09
C GLU A 61 -11.69 -5.69 7.53
N PHE A 62 -11.22 -4.79 8.41
CA PHE A 62 -10.98 -5.10 9.80
C PHE A 62 -12.28 -5.39 10.55
N THR A 63 -13.31 -4.56 10.36
CA THR A 63 -14.65 -4.77 10.94
C THR A 63 -15.27 -6.10 10.49
N ARG A 64 -15.11 -6.46 9.22
CA ARG A 64 -15.59 -7.75 8.69
C ARG A 64 -14.80 -8.93 9.26
N SER A 65 -13.49 -8.78 9.42
CA SER A 65 -12.64 -9.81 10.05
C SER A 65 -13.05 -10.06 11.50
N LEU A 66 -13.36 -9.00 12.26
CA LEU A 66 -13.92 -9.12 13.62
C LEU A 66 -15.29 -9.78 13.63
N ALA A 67 -16.16 -9.43 12.69
CA ALA A 67 -17.51 -10.01 12.60
C ALA A 67 -17.48 -11.53 12.34
N VAL A 68 -16.50 -12.04 11.59
CA VAL A 68 -16.27 -13.48 11.41
C VAL A 68 -15.97 -14.18 12.75
N ALA A 69 -15.30 -13.49 13.67
CA ALA A 69 -15.05 -13.97 15.03
C ALA A 69 -16.23 -13.73 16.00
N GLY A 70 -17.37 -13.23 15.52
CA GLY A 70 -18.54 -12.91 16.33
C GLY A 70 -18.46 -11.56 17.05
N VAL A 71 -17.42 -10.75 16.79
CA VAL A 71 -17.26 -9.42 17.39
C VAL A 71 -17.93 -8.38 16.49
N ARG A 72 -18.88 -7.64 17.04
CA ARG A 72 -19.53 -6.50 16.36
C ARG A 72 -18.97 -5.20 16.92
N VAL A 73 -18.65 -4.28 16.02
CA VAL A 73 -18.19 -2.94 16.37
C VAL A 73 -19.32 -1.97 16.03
N ASP A 74 -20.02 -1.50 17.05
CA ASP A 74 -21.05 -0.49 16.93
C ASP A 74 -20.44 0.91 17.15
N GLY A 75 -20.72 1.86 16.25
CA GLY A 75 -20.23 3.25 16.38
C GLY A 75 -18.86 3.55 15.77
N GLY A 76 -18.29 2.62 15.00
CA GLY A 76 -17.00 2.80 14.30
C GLY A 76 -15.79 2.29 15.10
N LEU A 77 -14.63 2.23 14.43
CA LEU A 77 -13.39 1.77 15.07
C LEU A 77 -12.84 2.87 16.00
N PRO A 78 -12.39 2.52 17.21
CA PRO A 78 -11.71 3.48 18.07
C PRO A 78 -10.39 3.91 17.41
N GLN A 79 -9.99 5.16 17.66
CA GLN A 79 -8.68 5.63 17.23
C GLN A 79 -7.58 4.86 17.99
N ALA A 80 -6.61 4.33 17.26
CA ALA A 80 -5.47 3.65 17.87
C ALA A 80 -4.63 4.64 18.70
N THR A 81 -4.04 4.14 19.80
CA THR A 81 -3.02 4.90 20.52
C THR A 81 -1.76 4.94 19.65
N PRO A 82 -1.27 6.13 19.24
CA PRO A 82 -0.14 6.20 18.35
C PRO A 82 1.13 5.59 18.97
N GLN A 83 1.92 4.91 18.15
CA GLN A 83 3.26 4.49 18.56
C GLN A 83 4.17 5.72 18.52
N THR A 84 4.64 6.16 19.69
CA THR A 84 5.50 7.35 19.82
C THR A 84 6.98 7.01 20.01
N ALA A 85 7.30 5.73 20.26
CA ALA A 85 8.66 5.28 20.49
C ALA A 85 9.35 4.85 19.18
N GLY A 86 10.27 5.69 18.70
CA GLY A 86 11.16 5.35 17.58
C GLY A 86 10.48 5.37 16.21
N GLN A 87 11.26 5.04 15.18
CA GLN A 87 10.74 4.85 13.82
C GLN A 87 10.29 3.40 13.66
N PRO A 88 9.10 3.12 13.12
CA PRO A 88 8.65 1.77 12.83
C PRO A 88 9.66 1.00 11.97
N GLY A 89 9.86 -0.27 12.31
CA GLY A 89 10.68 -1.18 11.50
C GLY A 89 9.97 -1.59 10.21
N LEU A 90 10.70 -2.14 9.25
CA LEU A 90 10.08 -2.71 8.06
C LEU A 90 9.55 -4.12 8.36
N GLY A 91 8.23 -4.27 8.27
CA GLY A 91 7.48 -5.51 8.50
C GLY A 91 7.63 -6.53 7.37
N ALA A 92 7.08 -7.72 7.60
CA ALA A 92 7.26 -8.85 6.68
C ALA A 92 6.52 -8.65 5.36
N THR A 93 5.30 -8.11 5.41
CA THR A 93 4.51 -7.93 4.19
C THR A 93 5.01 -6.77 3.34
N ALA A 94 5.55 -5.71 3.97
CA ALA A 94 6.21 -4.61 3.26
C ALA A 94 7.49 -5.06 2.56
N LYS A 95 8.35 -5.84 3.24
CA LYS A 95 9.54 -6.46 2.61
C LYS A 95 9.14 -7.30 1.39
N ALA A 96 8.18 -8.20 1.58
CA ALA A 96 7.72 -9.06 0.51
C ALA A 96 7.08 -8.28 -0.64
N ALA A 97 6.40 -7.16 -0.36
CA ALA A 97 5.89 -6.27 -1.41
C ALA A 97 7.02 -5.66 -2.24
N LEU A 98 8.06 -5.12 -1.59
CA LEU A 98 9.23 -4.58 -2.29
C LEU A 98 9.93 -5.65 -3.14
N ASP A 99 10.14 -6.85 -2.58
CA ASP A 99 10.76 -7.96 -3.31
C ASP A 99 9.97 -8.33 -4.56
N ARG A 100 8.65 -8.48 -4.46
CA ARG A 100 7.77 -8.76 -5.60
C ARG A 100 7.77 -7.63 -6.63
N GLY A 101 7.71 -6.39 -6.15
CA GLY A 101 7.69 -5.20 -6.99
C GLY A 101 8.95 -5.07 -7.84
N PHE A 102 10.10 -5.39 -7.27
CA PHE A 102 11.40 -5.24 -7.94
C PHE A 102 11.83 -6.48 -8.73
N ALA A 103 11.19 -7.63 -8.53
CA ALA A 103 11.51 -8.86 -9.27
C ALA A 103 11.41 -8.71 -10.80
N GLY A 104 10.61 -7.76 -11.30
CA GLY A 104 10.49 -7.46 -12.74
C GLY A 104 11.53 -6.48 -13.29
N ALA A 105 12.27 -5.77 -12.43
CA ALA A 105 13.26 -4.79 -12.85
C ALA A 105 14.62 -5.46 -13.08
N GLN A 106 15.18 -5.34 -14.29
CA GLN A 106 16.48 -5.91 -14.66
C GLN A 106 17.63 -5.30 -13.85
N ARG A 107 17.56 -4.01 -13.56
CA ARG A 107 18.56 -3.28 -12.76
C ARG A 107 17.86 -2.33 -11.80
N LYS A 108 18.52 -1.99 -10.69
CA LYS A 108 18.01 -1.01 -9.71
C LYS A 108 17.63 0.34 -10.35
N ARG A 109 18.38 0.77 -11.39
CA ARG A 109 18.11 2.02 -12.13
C ARG A 109 16.82 1.98 -12.98
N ASP A 110 16.27 0.80 -13.21
CA ASP A 110 15.05 0.57 -13.97
C ASP A 110 13.83 0.53 -13.02
N CYS A 111 14.04 0.56 -11.70
CA CYS A 111 12.96 0.70 -10.73
C CYS A 111 12.29 2.07 -10.86
N ARG A 112 10.96 2.05 -10.71
CA ARG A 112 10.05 3.20 -10.89
C ARG A 112 9.00 3.18 -9.78
N PRO A 113 8.35 4.31 -9.47
CA PRO A 113 7.25 4.37 -8.50
C PRO A 113 6.22 3.26 -8.63
N GLY A 114 5.76 2.99 -9.87
CA GLY A 114 4.81 1.92 -10.16
C GLY A 114 5.24 0.52 -9.68
N HIS A 115 6.54 0.22 -9.61
CA HIS A 115 7.02 -1.08 -9.09
C HIS A 115 6.70 -1.27 -7.60
N VAL A 116 6.71 -0.20 -6.82
CA VAL A 116 6.37 -0.27 -5.39
C VAL A 116 4.88 -0.60 -5.23
N LEU A 117 4.01 0.10 -5.98
CA LEU A 117 2.58 -0.19 -6.00
C LEU A 117 2.28 -1.60 -6.52
N LEU A 118 2.94 -2.00 -7.62
CA LEU A 118 2.80 -3.33 -8.21
C LEU A 118 3.10 -4.42 -7.17
N GLY A 119 4.20 -4.26 -6.41
CA GLY A 119 4.58 -5.20 -5.36
C GLY A 119 3.54 -5.36 -4.24
N VAL A 120 2.88 -4.26 -3.87
CA VAL A 120 1.78 -4.24 -2.89
C VAL A 120 0.54 -4.97 -3.45
N LEU A 121 0.17 -4.70 -4.71
CA LEU A 121 -1.01 -5.29 -5.35
C LEU A 121 -0.86 -6.80 -5.65
N LEU A 122 0.37 -7.25 -5.93
CA LEU A 122 0.70 -8.65 -6.21
C LEU A 122 0.71 -9.55 -4.97
N ALA A 123 0.37 -9.05 -3.78
CA ALA A 123 0.18 -9.90 -2.62
C ALA A 123 -0.94 -10.92 -2.89
N PRO A 124 -0.69 -12.24 -2.79
CA PRO A 124 -1.70 -13.25 -3.14
C PRO A 124 -2.86 -13.26 -2.15
N VAL A 125 -2.56 -13.02 -0.87
CA VAL A 125 -3.51 -12.98 0.25
C VAL A 125 -2.99 -12.00 1.29
N GLY A 126 -3.89 -11.43 2.10
CA GLY A 126 -3.56 -10.50 3.17
C GLY A 126 -4.59 -9.38 3.30
N THR A 127 -4.25 -8.37 4.10
CA THR A 127 -5.12 -7.22 4.36
C THR A 127 -5.37 -6.40 3.09
N VAL A 128 -4.32 -6.08 2.33
CA VAL A 128 -4.44 -5.29 1.09
C VAL A 128 -5.40 -5.92 0.07
N PRO A 129 -5.21 -7.18 -0.38
CA PRO A 129 -6.14 -7.77 -1.34
C PRO A 129 -7.58 -7.83 -0.81
N ARG A 130 -7.79 -8.22 0.47
CA ARG A 130 -9.15 -8.27 1.04
C ARG A 130 -9.80 -6.89 1.14
N ALA A 131 -9.04 -5.86 1.52
CA ALA A 131 -9.55 -4.50 1.61
C ALA A 131 -9.98 -3.98 0.22
N LEU A 132 -9.16 -4.19 -0.80
CA LEU A 132 -9.50 -3.82 -2.18
C LEU A 132 -10.73 -4.57 -2.69
N ASP A 133 -10.82 -5.88 -2.42
CA ASP A 133 -11.99 -6.69 -2.78
C ASP A 133 -13.26 -6.14 -2.12
N PHE A 134 -13.20 -5.77 -0.83
CA PHE A 134 -14.33 -5.16 -0.13
C PHE A 134 -14.68 -3.75 -0.58
N ALA A 135 -13.72 -3.00 -1.14
CA ALA A 135 -13.96 -1.72 -1.78
C ALA A 135 -14.54 -1.85 -3.20
N GLY A 136 -14.72 -3.08 -3.71
CA GLY A 136 -15.21 -3.33 -5.06
C GLY A 136 -14.18 -2.97 -6.15
N VAL A 137 -12.90 -2.88 -5.80
CA VAL A 137 -11.82 -2.56 -6.73
C VAL A 137 -11.46 -3.80 -7.55
N ASP A 138 -11.45 -3.66 -8.88
CA ASP A 138 -10.88 -4.67 -9.77
C ASP A 138 -9.35 -4.63 -9.68
N ARG A 139 -8.81 -5.42 -8.75
CA ARG A 139 -7.37 -5.51 -8.51
C ARG A 139 -6.59 -6.02 -9.71
N SER A 140 -7.17 -6.91 -10.51
CA SER A 140 -6.50 -7.46 -11.70
C SER A 140 -6.30 -6.37 -12.75
N ARG A 141 -7.36 -5.59 -13.01
CA ARG A 141 -7.28 -4.42 -13.89
C ARG A 141 -6.29 -3.38 -13.36
N LEU A 142 -6.30 -3.11 -12.06
CA LEU A 142 -5.36 -2.17 -11.45
C LEU A 142 -3.89 -2.61 -11.63
N ILE A 143 -3.60 -3.91 -11.49
CA ILE A 143 -2.27 -4.47 -11.74
C ILE A 143 -1.85 -4.28 -13.21
N GLU A 144 -2.76 -4.50 -14.16
CA GLU A 144 -2.50 -4.28 -15.58
C GLU A 144 -2.23 -2.80 -15.89
N ASP A 145 -3.01 -1.90 -15.29
CA ASP A 145 -2.84 -0.45 -15.44
C ASP A 145 -1.45 -0.02 -14.93
N VAL A 146 -1.03 -0.49 -13.76
CA VAL A 146 0.32 -0.23 -13.22
C VAL A 146 1.42 -0.79 -14.12
N ARG A 147 1.23 -2.00 -14.68
CA ARG A 147 2.22 -2.58 -15.62
C ARG A 147 2.35 -1.75 -16.89
N ARG A 148 1.24 -1.21 -17.42
CA ARG A 148 1.27 -0.30 -18.58
C ARG A 148 1.95 1.02 -18.23
N GLU A 149 1.73 1.57 -17.04
CA GLU A 149 2.44 2.77 -16.55
C GLU A 149 3.96 2.54 -16.51
N ILE A 150 4.39 1.40 -15.97
CA ILE A 150 5.81 1.03 -15.89
C ILE A 150 6.42 0.91 -17.29
N ALA A 151 5.76 0.18 -18.20
CA ALA A 151 6.25 -0.05 -19.56
C ALA A 151 6.24 1.22 -20.41
N GLY A 152 5.20 2.06 -20.32
CA GLY A 152 5.12 3.32 -21.08
C GLY A 152 6.19 4.33 -20.69
N GLY A 153 6.71 4.26 -19.46
CA GLY A 153 7.85 5.07 -19.05
C GLY A 153 9.20 4.61 -19.63
N ASP A 154 9.29 3.41 -20.21
CA ASP A 154 10.50 2.92 -20.89
C ASP A 154 10.65 3.50 -22.31
N ASP A 155 9.53 3.90 -22.95
CA ASP A 155 9.51 4.44 -24.33
C ASP A 155 9.93 5.92 -24.43
N GLU A 156 9.96 6.67 -23.31
CA GLU A 156 10.36 8.09 -23.27
C GLU A 156 11.90 8.30 -23.09
N ARG A 157 12.73 7.26 -23.31
CA ARG A 157 14.19 7.32 -23.14
C ARG A 157 15.00 7.14 -24.42
#